data_AF-A0A9D1DI45-F1
#
_entry.id   AF-A0A9D1DI45-F1
#
_cell.length_a   1.000
_cell.length_b   1.000
_cell.length_c   1.000
_cell.angle_alpha   90.00
_cell.angle_beta   90.00
_cell.angle_gamma   90.00
#
_symmetry.space_group_name_H-M   'P 1'
#
loop_
_entity.id
_entity.type
_entity.pdbx_description
1 polymer ?
#
loop_
_entity_poly.entity_id
_entity_poly.type
_entity_poly.pdbx_seq_one_letter_code
_entity_poly.pdbx_strand_id
1 'polypeptide(L)' 'MRCETLEPGTGRRLGELGLVAGTRVRHLYTAPAGSPMAFSIRGAVIALRTQDCRRITVAAEAAP' A
#
# COMPACT_ATOMS: atom_id res chain seq x y z
N MET A 1 -1.81 -7.59 -5.38
CA MET A 1 -2.62 -7.42 -4.16
C MET A 1 -3.59 -6.27 -4.39
N ARG A 2 -4.73 -6.25 -3.70
CA ARG A 2 -5.75 -5.21 -3.82
C ARG A 2 -6.01 -4.61 -2.45
N CYS A 3 -6.01 -3.29 -2.34
CA CYS A 3 -6.34 -2.63 -1.08
C CYS A 3 -7.82 -2.84 -0.76
N GLU A 4 -8.17 -3.19 0.48
CA GLU A 4 -9.56 -3.47 0.87
C GLU A 4 -10.12 -2.46 1.88
N THR A 5 -9.30 -1.92 2.79
CA THR A 5 -9.74 -0.95 3.79
C THR A 5 -8.56 -0.12 4.29
N LEU A 6 -8.79 1.17 4.54
CA LEU A 6 -7.86 2.06 5.24
C LEU A 6 -8.55 2.58 6.50
N GLU A 7 -7.87 2.56 7.65
CA GLU A 7 -8.44 3.11 8.89
C GLU A 7 -8.76 4.61 8.76
N PRO A 8 -9.91 5.08 9.27
CA PRO A 8 -10.27 6.50 9.26
C PRO A 8 -9.24 7.31 10.07
N GLY A 9 -8.58 8.26 9.39
CA GLY A 9 -7.52 9.12 9.95
C GLY A 9 -6.17 8.99 9.23
N THR A 10 -5.70 7.75 8.98
CA THR A 10 -4.48 7.49 8.19
C THR A 10 -4.81 7.30 6.70
N GLY A 11 -6.02 6.82 6.40
CA GLY A 11 -6.49 6.57 5.04
C GLY A 11 -6.68 7.81 4.16
N ARG A 12 -6.80 9.01 4.73
CA ARG A 12 -7.02 10.24 3.93
C ARG A 12 -5.81 10.56 3.07
N ARG A 13 -4.62 10.64 3.67
CA ARG A 13 -3.38 10.97 2.96
C ARG A 13 -2.94 9.86 2.00
N LEU A 14 -3.17 8.60 2.38
CA LEU A 14 -2.92 7.45 1.50
C LEU A 14 -3.92 7.40 0.33
N GLY A 15 -5.18 7.74 0.58
CA GLY A 15 -6.22 7.88 -0.44
C GLY A 15 -5.92 9.01 -1.43
N GLU A 16 -5.41 10.15 -0.96
CA GLU A 16 -4.93 11.26 -1.81
C GLU A 16 -3.76 10.82 -2.70
N LEU A 17 -2.93 9.88 -2.24
CA LEU A 17 -1.86 9.26 -3.04
C LEU A 17 -2.36 8.16 -4.00
N GLY A 18 -3.67 7.86 -4.00
CA GLY A 18 -4.30 6.84 -4.86
C GLY A 18 -4.41 5.44 -4.24
N LEU A 19 -4.03 5.30 -2.98
CA LEU A 19 -4.17 4.07 -2.19
C LEU A 19 -5.60 4.02 -1.61
N VAL A 20 -6.55 3.66 -2.47
CA VAL A 20 -7.98 3.53 -2.16
C VAL A 20 -8.42 2.07 -2.30
N ALA A 21 -9.55 1.71 -1.67
CA ALA A 21 -10.12 0.37 -1.79
C ALA A 21 -10.33 -0.01 -3.27
N GLY A 22 -9.97 -1.25 -3.62
CA GLY A 22 -10.01 -1.75 -5.00
C GLY A 22 -8.77 -1.44 -5.83
N THR A 23 -7.86 -0.58 -5.37
CA THR A 23 -6.60 -0.28 -6.09
C THR A 23 -5.65 -1.47 -6.04
N ARG A 24 -5.04 -1.77 -7.20
CA ARG A 24 -3.95 -2.75 -7.30
C ARG A 24 -2.67 -2.18 -6.69
N VAL A 25 -2.13 -2.92 -5.75
CA VAL A 25 -0.87 -2.66 -5.06
C VAL A 25 0.11 -3.79 -5.38
N ARG A 26 1.33 -3.43 -5.75
CA ARG A 26 2.43 -4.38 -5.98
C ARG A 26 3.63 -3.99 -5.13
N HIS A 27 4.10 -4.93 -4.31
CA HIS A 27 5.35 -4.76 -3.60
C HIS A 27 6.52 -4.73 -4.59
N LEU A 28 7.37 -3.72 -4.52
CA LEU A 28 8.53 -3.57 -5.39
C LEU A 28 9.83 -3.87 -4.67
N TYR A 29 10.00 -3.30 -3.48
CA TYR A 29 11.27 -3.36 -2.77
C TYR A 29 11.08 -3.13 -1.26
N THR A 30 11.87 -3.82 -0.45
CA THR A 30 11.99 -3.55 0.98
C THR A 30 13.41 -3.06 1.25
N ALA A 31 13.55 -1.92 1.94
CA ALA A 31 14.86 -1.47 2.41
C ALA A 31 15.54 -2.56 3.26
N PRO A 32 16.88 -2.66 3.24
CA PRO A 32 17.60 -3.71 3.97
C PRO A 32 17.42 -3.62 5.49
N ALA A 33 17.11 -2.42 6.01
CA ALA A 33 16.73 -2.20 7.40
C ALA A 33 15.25 -2.54 7.72
N GLY A 34 14.51 -3.12 6.78
CA GLY A 34 13.10 -3.50 6.92
C GLY A 34 12.09 -2.37 6.71
N SER A 35 12.52 -1.11 6.62
CA SER A 35 11.67 0.05 6.35
C SER A 35 12.50 1.19 5.72
N PRO A 36 11.95 1.95 4.76
CA PRO A 36 10.61 1.84 4.17
C PRO A 36 10.49 0.75 3.10
N MET A 37 9.25 0.32 2.86
CA MET A 37 8.85 -0.58 1.77
C MET A 37 8.27 0.22 0.61
N ALA A 38 8.70 -0.06 -0.61
CA ALA A 38 8.23 0.57 -1.83
C ALA A 38 7.12 -0.25 -2.50
N PHE A 39 6.02 0.43 -2.85
CA PHE A 39 4.86 -0.16 -3.49
C PHE A 39 4.53 0.58 -4.79
N SER A 40 4.16 -0.17 -5.83
CA SER A 40 3.58 0.36 -7.05
C SER A 40 2.06 0.42 -6.92
N ILE A 41 1.52 1.62 -7.06
CA ILE A 41 0.10 1.94 -6.89
C ILE A 41 -0.32 2.82 -8.06
N ARG A 42 -1.20 2.31 -8.93
CA ARG A 42 -1.69 3.01 -10.14
C ARG A 42 -0.56 3.61 -11.03
N GLY A 43 0.60 2.95 -11.10
CA GLY A 43 1.74 3.42 -11.88
C GLY A 43 2.66 4.41 -11.16
N ALA A 44 2.31 4.87 -9.95
CA ALA A 44 3.20 5.61 -9.07
C ALA A 44 3.95 4.65 -8.12
N VAL A 45 5.15 5.05 -7.69
CA VAL A 45 5.92 4.32 -6.67
C VAL A 45 5.86 5.11 -5.36
N ILE A 46 5.35 4.46 -4.32
CA ILE A 46 5.15 5.07 -3.00
C ILE A 46 5.94 4.27 -1.97
N ALA A 47 6.81 4.95 -1.23
CA ALA A 47 7.54 4.36 -0.11
C ALA A 47 6.75 4.56 1.19
N LEU A 48 6.39 3.46 1.84
CA LEU A 48 5.63 3.43 3.10
C LEU A 48 6.50 2.88 4.23
N ARG A 49 6.40 3.47 5.41
CA ARG A 49 7.07 2.93 6.59
C ARG A 49 6.31 1.71 7.10
N THR A 50 6.98 0.83 7.81
CA THR A 50 6.37 -0.38 8.37
C THR A 50 5.15 -0.08 9.26
N GLN A 51 5.17 1.03 10.02
CA GLN A 51 4.03 1.45 10.84
C GLN A 51 2.78 1.81 10.02
N ASP A 52 2.97 2.36 8.82
CA ASP A 52 1.88 2.74 7.92
C ASP A 52 1.35 1.49 7.19
N CYS A 53 2.25 0.60 6.75
CA CYS A 53 1.86 -0.67 6.13
C CYS A 53 1.01 -1.54 7.06
N ARG A 54 1.27 -1.52 8.37
CA ARG A 54 0.47 -2.25 9.37
C ARG A 54 -0.98 -1.77 9.47
N ARG A 55 -1.29 -0.56 9.00
CA ARG A 55 -2.63 0.04 8.99
C ARG A 55 -3.36 -0.13 7.66
N ILE A 56 -2.72 -0.80 6.69
CA ILE A 56 -3.28 -1.01 5.35
C ILE A 56 -3.56 -2.49 5.21
N THR A 57 -4.83 -2.82 4.99
CA THR A 57 -5.24 -4.19 4.67
C THR A 57 -5.25 -4.37 3.16
N VAL A 58 -4.62 -5.44 2.70
CA VAL A 58 -4.60 -5.82 1.28
C VAL A 58 -5.01 -7.28 1.11
N ALA A 59 -5.88 -7.53 0.15
CA ALA A 59 -6.22 -8.87 -0.31
C ALA A 59 -5.20 -9.35 -1.34
N ALA A 60 -4.79 -10.62 -1.25
CA ALA A 60 -4.04 -11.25 -2.33
C ALA A 60 -4.97 -11.37 -3.55
N GLU A 61 -4.68 -10.60 -4.61
CA GLU A 61 -5.33 -10.82 -5.90
C GLU A 61 -4.51 -11.92 -6.57
N ALA A 62 -5.00 -13.17 -6.46
CA ALA A 62 -4.51 -14.28 -7.26
C ALA A 62 -4.76 -13.91 -8.72
N ALA A 63 -3.69 -13.72 -9.49
CA ALA A 63 -3.81 -13.66 -10.93
C ALA A 63 -4.38 -15.01 -11.40
N PRO A 64 -5.40 -15.03 -12.28
CA PRO A 64 -5.89 -16.27 -12.88
C PRO A 64 -4.82 -16.93 -13.77
#